data_AF-A0A0F9FNY2-F1
#
_entry.id   AF-A0A0F9FNY2-F1
#
_cell.length_a   1.000
_cell.length_b   1.000
_cell.length_c   1.000
_cell.angle_alpha   90.00
_cell.angle_beta   90.00
_cell.angle_gamma   90.00
#
_symmetry.space_group_name_H-M   'P 1'
#
loop_
_entity.id
_entity.type
_entity.pdbx_description
1 polymer ?
#
loop_
_entity_poly.entity_id
_entity_poly.type
_entity_poly.pdbx_seq_one_letter_code
_entity_poly.pdbx_strand_id
1 'polypeptide(L)'
;MEKEELIPVEVEWIDAHSSLDAITIPELEKATPFLTKSCGYLIKEDKDKIVLGFMCFGVNINDEVLLKHYQVIPKGMVRKITKLKEDKNG
;
A
#
# COMPACT_ATOMS: atom_id res chain seq x y z
N MET A 1 3.18 20.07 -17.92
CA MET A 1 2.50 19.04 -17.11
C MET A 1 2.73 19.41 -15.67
N GLU A 2 1.68 19.73 -14.92
CA GLU A 2 1.81 19.95 -13.48
C GLU A 2 2.28 18.62 -12.86
N LYS A 3 3.35 18.64 -12.05
CA LYS A 3 3.80 17.45 -11.31
C LYS A 3 2.76 17.19 -10.22
N GLU A 4 1.94 16.15 -10.38
CA GLU A 4 1.05 15.70 -9.31
C GLU A 4 1.90 15.36 -8.09
N GLU A 5 1.57 16.00 -6.96
CA GLU A 5 2.32 15.84 -5.73
C GLU A 5 2.01 14.47 -5.11
N LEU A 6 3.03 13.64 -4.95
CA LEU A 6 2.88 12.32 -4.34
C LEU A 6 2.47 12.46 -2.85
N ILE A 7 1.42 11.74 -2.46
CA ILE A 7 0.89 11.76 -1.09
C ILE A 7 1.43 10.55 -0.33
N PRO A 8 2.28 10.71 0.71
CA PRO A 8 2.66 9.60 1.56
C PRO A 8 1.45 9.09 2.36
N VAL A 9 1.28 7.78 2.40
CA VAL A 9 0.18 7.09 3.08
C VAL A 9 0.69 5.86 3.85
N GLU A 10 0.03 5.55 4.95
CA GLU A 10 0.03 4.22 5.57
C GLU A 10 -1.27 3.52 5.16
N VAL A 11 -1.17 2.31 4.61
CA VAL A 11 -2.32 1.48 4.27
C VAL A 11 -2.33 0.23 5.13
N GLU A 12 -3.43 0.00 5.84
CA GLU A 12 -3.74 -1.26 6.50
C GLU A 12 -4.63 -2.11 5.58
N TRP A 13 -4.21 -3.35 5.30
CA TRP A 13 -4.90 -4.23 4.36
C TRP A 13 -4.72 -5.70 4.73
N ILE A 14 -5.62 -6.56 4.24
CA ILE A 14 -5.56 -8.01 4.42
C ILE A 14 -4.57 -8.56 3.40
N ASP A 15 -3.51 -9.20 3.85
CA ASP A 15 -2.54 -9.82 2.96
C ASP A 15 -3.03 -11.19 2.48
N ALA A 16 -2.83 -11.46 1.19
CA ALA A 16 -3.02 -12.79 0.64
C ALA A 16 -1.74 -13.61 0.89
N HIS A 17 -1.55 -14.04 2.14
CA HIS A 17 -0.42 -14.91 2.46
C HIS A 17 -0.60 -16.27 1.76
N SER A 18 0.33 -16.63 0.88
CA SER A 18 0.22 -17.80 0.02
C SER A 18 0.58 -19.13 0.69
N SER A 19 0.99 -19.14 1.96
CA SER A 19 1.42 -20.35 2.67
C SER A 19 0.30 -21.02 3.49
N LEU A 20 -0.90 -21.16 2.94
CA LEU A 20 -1.99 -21.95 3.55
C LEU A 20 -1.86 -23.46 3.26
N ASP A 21 -0.68 -23.91 2.84
CA ASP A 21 -0.41 -25.31 2.57
C ASP A 21 -0.70 -26.12 3.85
N ALA A 22 -1.70 -27.00 3.77
CA ALA A 22 -2.21 -27.89 4.82
C ALA A 22 -3.31 -27.38 5.78
N ILE A 23 -4.09 -26.35 5.44
CA ILE A 23 -5.31 -25.97 6.20
C ILE A 23 -6.58 -26.58 5.61
N THR A 24 -7.44 -27.16 6.45
CA THR A 24 -8.78 -27.66 6.05
C THR A 24 -9.81 -26.53 5.93
N ILE A 25 -10.91 -26.75 5.20
CA ILE A 25 -12.00 -25.75 5.06
C ILE A 25 -12.53 -25.26 6.42
N PRO A 26 -12.84 -26.13 7.42
CA PRO A 26 -13.32 -25.66 8.72
C PRO A 26 -12.29 -24.84 9.52
N GLU A 27 -11.00 -25.08 9.31
CA GLU A 27 -9.93 -24.28 9.91
C GLU A 27 -9.79 -22.93 9.20
N LEU A 28 -9.98 -22.90 7.88
CA LEU A 28 -10.02 -21.67 7.08
C LEU A 28 -11.18 -20.76 7.50
N GLU A 29 -12.37 -21.31 7.75
CA GLU A 29 -13.54 -20.54 8.24
C GLU A 29 -13.29 -19.87 9.60
N LYS A 30 -12.36 -20.41 10.39
CA LYS A 30 -11.95 -19.85 11.69
C LYS A 30 -10.67 -19.02 11.60
N ALA A 31 -9.99 -19.03 10.46
CA ALA A 31 -8.73 -18.34 10.28
C ALA A 31 -8.97 -16.82 10.36
N THR A 32 -8.14 -16.14 11.15
CA THR A 32 -8.15 -14.68 11.18
C THR A 32 -7.32 -14.17 10.01
N PRO A 33 -7.86 -13.30 9.15
CA PRO A 33 -7.10 -12.72 8.04
C PRO A 33 -5.83 -12.04 8.56
N PHE A 34 -4.72 -12.21 7.84
CA PHE A 34 -3.48 -11.53 8.20
C PHE A 34 -3.59 -10.05 7.82
N LEU A 35 -3.68 -9.20 8.83
CA LEU A 35 -3.68 -7.75 8.63
C LEU A 35 -2.24 -7.25 8.58
N THR A 36 -1.88 -6.61 7.49
CA THR A 36 -0.56 -6.02 7.28
C THR A 36 -0.67 -4.51 7.04
N LYS A 37 0.48 -3.84 7.10
CA LYS A 37 0.61 -2.41 6.86
C LYS A 37 1.69 -2.13 5.85
N SER A 38 1.44 -1.17 4.97
CA SER A 38 2.39 -0.70 3.97
C SER A 38 2.45 0.82 3.98
N CYS A 39 3.66 1.37 4.13
CA CYS A 39 3.90 2.81 4.03
C CYS A 39 4.55 3.12 2.68
N GLY A 40 3.91 3.96 1.88
CA GLY A 40 4.37 4.33 0.55
C GLY A 40 3.68 5.59 0.05
N TYR A 41 3.79 5.87 -1.24
CA TYR A 41 3.14 7.01 -1.87
C TYR A 41 1.93 6.54 -2.66
N LEU A 42 0.80 7.21 -2.48
CA LEU A 42 -0.40 6.92 -3.25
C LEU A 42 -0.20 7.41 -4.69
N ILE A 43 -0.02 6.47 -5.62
CA ILE A 43 0.13 6.75 -7.05
C ILE A 43 -1.25 6.79 -7.74
N LYS A 44 -2.14 5.87 -7.34
CA LYS A 44 -3.49 5.79 -7.89
C LYS A 44 -4.46 5.17 -6.89
N GLU A 45 -5.68 5.68 -6.89
CA GLU A 45 -6.83 5.10 -6.21
C GLU A 45 -8.02 5.12 -7.17
N ASP A 46 -8.63 3.95 -7.40
CA ASP A 46 -9.90 3.83 -8.09
C ASP A 46 -10.83 2.88 -7.31
N LYS A 47 -12.01 2.61 -7.87
CA LYS A 47 -13.03 1.77 -7.23
C LYS A 47 -12.58 0.32 -7.02
N ASP A 48 -11.61 -0.16 -7.80
CA ASP A 48 -11.21 -1.56 -7.85
C ASP A 48 -9.91 -1.80 -7.06
N LYS A 49 -9.01 -0.81 -7.01
CA LYS A 49 -7.68 -0.96 -6.39
C LYS A 49 -7.06 0.35 -5.94
N ILE A 50 -5.99 0.20 -5.16
CA ILE A 50 -4.99 1.23 -4.94
C ILE A 50 -3.63 0.78 -5.46
N VAL A 51 -2.80 1.75 -5.85
CA VAL A 51 -1.40 1.53 -6.25
C VAL A 51 -0.51 2.37 -5.35
N LEU A 52 0.34 1.69 -4.59
CA LEU A 52 1.38 2.30 -3.78
C LEU A 52 2.72 2.25 -4.52
N GLY A 53 3.44 3.37 -4.54
CA GLY A 53 4.80 3.47 -5.04
C GLY A 53 5.78 3.59 -3.88
N PHE A 54 6.88 2.85 -3.94
CA PHE A 54 7.92 2.86 -2.92
C PHE A 54 9.18 3.47 -3.48
N MET A 55 9.65 4.56 -2.87
CA MET A 55 10.82 5.30 -3.34
C MET A 55 12.13 4.60 -2.93
N CYS A 56 13.15 4.67 -3.78
CA CYS A 56 14.52 4.44 -3.35
C CYS A 56 15.00 5.65 -2.52
N PHE A 57 15.20 5.46 -1.22
CA PHE A 57 15.82 6.50 -0.40
C PHE A 57 17.25 6.78 -0.89
N GLY A 58 17.56 8.06 -1.13
CA GLY A 58 18.90 8.50 -1.50
C GLY A 58 19.32 8.29 -2.96
N VAL A 59 18.40 7.88 -3.85
CA VAL A 59 18.68 7.72 -5.28
C VAL A 59 17.71 8.57 -6.09
N ASN A 60 18.25 9.65 -6.65
CA ASN A 60 17.54 10.48 -7.62
C ASN A 60 18.19 10.28 -8.99
N ILE A 61 17.37 10.23 -10.05
CA ILE A 61 17.84 10.27 -11.45
C ILE A 61 17.26 11.54 -12.05
N ASN A 62 18.13 12.44 -12.53
CA ASN A 62 17.72 13.74 -13.08
C ASN A 62 16.82 14.56 -12.13
N ASP A 63 17.14 14.58 -10.83
CA ASP A 63 16.36 15.23 -9.77
C ASP A 63 14.92 14.69 -9.60
N GLU A 64 14.63 13.52 -10.15
CA GLU A 64 13.36 12.82 -9.96
C GLU A 64 13.52 11.63 -9.01
N VAL A 65 12.52 11.47 -8.15
CA VAL A 65 12.49 10.37 -7.20
C VAL A 65 12.30 9.06 -7.95
N LEU A 66 13.23 8.12 -7.77
CA LEU A 66 13.11 6.79 -8.36
C LEU A 66 12.18 5.92 -7.53
N LEU A 67 11.11 5.41 -8.16
CA LEU A 67 10.25 4.38 -7.57
C LEU A 67 10.88 3.00 -7.77
N LYS A 68 11.24 2.33 -6.67
CA LYS A 68 11.89 1.01 -6.64
C LYS A 68 10.95 -0.11 -7.08
N HIS A 69 9.72 -0.06 -6.57
CA HIS A 69 8.67 -1.02 -6.87
C HIS A 69 7.31 -0.41 -6.58
N TYR A 70 6.27 -1.08 -7.08
CA TYR A 70 4.88 -0.74 -6.84
C TYR A 70 4.17 -1.92 -6.20
N GLN A 71 3.13 -1.62 -5.42
CA GLN A 71 2.24 -2.61 -4.85
C GLN A 71 0.81 -2.26 -5.24
N VAL A 72 0.12 -3.23 -5.84
CA VAL A 72 -1.29 -3.12 -6.17
C VAL A 72 -2.08 -3.84 -5.10
N ILE A 73 -3.01 -3.14 -4.46
CA ILE A 73 -3.86 -3.72 -3.41
C ILE A 73 -5.33 -3.58 -3.86
N PRO A 74 -6.06 -4.69 -4.04
CA PRO A 74 -7.49 -4.66 -4.35
C PRO A 74 -8.27 -3.90 -3.27
N LYS A 75 -9.27 -3.11 -3.67
CA LYS A 75 -10.00 -2.23 -2.74
C LYS A 75 -10.73 -3.02 -1.65
N GLY A 76 -11.22 -4.22 -1.97
CA GLY A 76 -11.85 -5.13 -1.00
C GLY A 76 -10.91 -5.69 0.07
N MET A 77 -9.59 -5.56 -0.10
CA MET A 77 -8.59 -5.97 0.89
C MET A 77 -8.12 -4.80 1.76
N VAL A 78 -8.42 -3.56 1.36
CA VAL A 78 -8.03 -2.35 2.11
C VAL A 78 -8.96 -2.16 3.29
N ARG A 79 -8.38 -2.11 4.51
CA ARG A 79 -9.11 -1.79 5.74
C ARG A 79 -9.09 -0.29 6.03
N LYS A 80 -7.93 0.36 5.87
CA LYS A 80 -7.75 1.78 6.18
C LYS A 80 -6.62 2.39 5.35
N ILE A 81 -6.79 3.64 4.93
CA ILE A 81 -5.74 4.47 4.35
C ILE A 81 -5.58 5.70 5.24
N THR A 82 -4.36 5.97 5.71
CA THR A 82 -4.02 7.13 6.53
C THR A 82 -3.01 7.97 5.76
N LYS A 83 -3.37 9.22 5.41
CA LYS A 83 -2.43 10.16 4.80
C LYS A 83 -1.44 10.65 5.84
N LEU A 84 -0.16 10.71 5.49
CA LEU A 84 0.95 11.00 6.40
C LEU A 84 1.54 12.42 6.24
N LYS A 85 0.94 13.28 5.40
CA LYS A 85 1.36 14.69 5.35
C LYS A 85 0.98 15.39 6.66
N GLU A 86 1.95 16.11 7.23
CA GLU A 86 1.72 17.03 8.33
C GLU A 86 0.75 18.14 7.88
N ASP A 87 -0.19 18.49 8.76
CA ASP A 87 -0.87 19.79 8.68
C ASP A 87 0.22 20.87 8.71
N LYS A 88 0.17 21.80 7.75
CA LYS A 88 1.06 22.98 7.71
C LYS A 88 0.71 23.95 8.85
N ASN A 89 0.91 23.55 10.09
CA ASN A 89 0.84 24.43 11.26
C ASN A 89 1.88 23.96 12.29
N GLY A 90 3.08 24.53 12.17
CA GLY A 90 4.15 24.55 13.15
C GLY A 90 4.98 25.80 12.94
#